data_AF-A0A2E0TGZ3-F1
#
_entry.id   AF-A0A2E0TGZ3-F1
#
_cell.length_a   1.000
_cell.length_b   1.000
_cell.length_c   1.000
_cell.angle_alpha   90.00
_cell.angle_beta   90.00
_cell.angle_gamma   90.00
#
_symmetry.space_group_name_H-M   'P 1'
#
loop_
_entity.id
_entity.type
_entity.pdbx_description
1 polymer ?
#
loop_
_entity_poly.entity_id
_entity_poly.type
_entity_poly.pdbx_seq_one_letter_code
_entity_poly.pdbx_strand_id
1 'polypeptide(L)'
;MSPVVDDALEAMPPLYRPWVRAVLEGPVPRERRATCDECPMVRAEPPAVGFRADTRCCTFHPELPNFLVGAFFRELRPELLPGRRLLEAKIRARVGVTPLGIDRPPVYALTFRHGRAAFGSAQALRCPYYLEGERHSCGVWHAREATCATWFCKHERGRVGRAFWEALRHFLQAVDRDLARACVVELGLPSAQLAALAEAPAPGVGLEAGELDGRVDPARWDALWGEHKFGEHRFFAACHELVEGLGWEGVEARLGGDARLRRAVLRDSYGRLVDKAVPEAVEPAPVQLVKLGRKAAVVQGYSPFDLLELPRPLFDLLGELEGATPERALAVAEEAGVELDRRALRALVDFGLLRPVEG
;
A
#
# COMPACT_ATOMS: atom_id res chain seq x y z
N MET A 1 23.11 -20.26 14.96
CA MET A 1 21.84 -19.92 14.31
C MET A 1 21.97 -18.49 13.85
N SER A 2 22.03 -18.21 12.53
CA SER A 2 21.98 -16.82 12.06
C SER A 2 20.70 -16.16 12.61
N PRO A 3 20.77 -14.95 13.16
CA PRO A 3 19.58 -14.22 13.57
C PRO A 3 18.71 -14.07 12.32
N VAL A 4 17.47 -14.56 12.38
CA VAL A 4 16.46 -14.29 11.36
C VAL A 4 16.30 -12.78 11.35
N VAL A 5 16.80 -12.13 10.30
CA VAL A 5 16.68 -10.68 10.15
C VAL A 5 15.19 -10.37 10.08
N ASP A 6 14.70 -9.60 11.06
CA ASP A 6 13.31 -9.17 11.14
C ASP A 6 13.04 -8.05 10.13
N ASP A 7 13.01 -8.41 8.84
CA ASP A 7 12.86 -7.48 7.72
C ASP A 7 11.53 -7.72 7.00
N ALA A 8 10.71 -6.67 6.94
CA ALA A 8 9.44 -6.65 6.20
C ALA A 8 9.65 -6.69 4.69
N LEU A 9 10.82 -6.27 4.20
CA LEU A 9 11.14 -6.25 2.77
C LEU A 9 11.21 -7.65 2.15
N GLU A 10 11.35 -8.70 2.96
CA GLU A 10 11.30 -10.09 2.48
C GLU A 10 9.94 -10.50 1.89
N ALA A 11 8.86 -9.83 2.30
CA ALA A 11 7.53 -10.06 1.74
C ALA A 11 7.27 -9.24 0.47
N MET A 12 8.14 -8.30 0.10
CA MET A 12 7.96 -7.46 -1.07
C MET A 12 8.19 -8.22 -2.40
N PRO A 13 7.53 -7.76 -3.48
CA PRO A 13 7.83 -8.21 -4.84
C PRO A 13 9.34 -8.18 -5.15
N PRO A 14 9.88 -9.16 -5.90
CA PRO A 14 11.31 -9.27 -6.17
C PRO A 14 11.94 -8.02 -6.78
N LEU A 15 11.22 -7.30 -7.66
CA LEU A 15 11.72 -6.06 -8.27
C LEU A 15 11.88 -4.92 -7.26
N TYR A 16 10.89 -4.71 -6.39
CA TYR A 16 10.94 -3.60 -5.43
C TYR A 16 11.96 -3.82 -4.32
N ARG A 17 12.13 -5.07 -3.86
CA ARG A 17 12.98 -5.39 -2.72
C ARG A 17 14.40 -4.78 -2.80
N PRO A 18 15.20 -5.00 -3.86
CA PRO A 18 16.55 -4.43 -3.94
C PRO A 18 16.53 -2.90 -4.03
N TRP A 19 15.55 -2.30 -4.71
CA TRP A 19 15.44 -0.84 -4.83
C TRP A 19 15.15 -0.19 -3.48
N VAL A 20 14.19 -0.73 -2.73
CA VAL A 20 13.84 -0.20 -1.41
C VAL A 20 14.99 -0.37 -0.42
N ARG A 21 15.71 -1.51 -0.47
CA ARG A 21 16.92 -1.72 0.35
C ARG A 21 17.98 -0.66 0.08
N ALA A 22 18.23 -0.35 -1.19
CA ALA A 22 19.20 0.67 -1.57
C ALA A 22 18.79 2.09 -1.12
N VAL A 23 17.48 2.39 -1.09
CA VAL A 23 16.98 3.71 -0.69
C VAL A 23 17.01 3.91 0.84
N LEU A 24 16.67 2.88 1.62
CA LEU A 24 16.51 2.97 3.07
C LEU A 24 17.80 2.68 3.85
N GLU A 25 18.73 1.91 3.26
CA GLU A 25 20.04 1.60 3.86
C GLU A 25 19.93 0.91 5.25
N GLY A 26 18.82 0.20 5.53
CA GLY A 26 18.61 -0.56 6.76
C GLY A 26 17.34 -1.43 6.75
N PRO A 27 17.13 -2.24 7.81
CA PRO A 27 16.00 -3.16 7.90
C PRO A 27 14.69 -2.44 8.22
N VAL A 28 13.59 -2.92 7.65
CA VAL A 28 12.24 -2.42 7.98
C VAL A 28 11.58 -3.38 8.98
N PRO A 29 11.18 -2.93 10.18
CA PRO A 29 10.50 -3.78 11.15
C PRO A 29 9.24 -4.43 10.57
N ARG A 30 9.00 -5.71 10.88
CA ARG A 30 7.81 -6.44 10.40
C ARG A 30 6.54 -5.99 11.12
N GLU A 31 5.46 -5.89 10.34
CA GLU A 31 4.11 -5.66 10.84
C GLU A 31 3.44 -6.96 11.30
N ARG A 32 3.86 -7.46 12.46
CA ARG A 32 3.50 -8.80 12.99
C ARG A 32 2.02 -8.94 13.31
N ARG A 33 1.34 -7.84 13.66
CA ARG A 33 -0.12 -7.83 13.84
C ARG A 33 -0.91 -7.88 12.53
N ALA A 34 -0.29 -7.64 11.38
CA ALA A 34 -0.93 -7.60 10.07
C ALA A 34 -0.69 -8.90 9.28
N THR A 35 -1.03 -10.05 9.85
CA THR A 35 -0.91 -11.34 9.17
C THR A 35 -2.15 -11.64 8.34
N CYS A 36 -1.96 -12.14 7.12
CA CYS A 36 -3.09 -12.55 6.29
C CYS A 36 -3.65 -13.91 6.75
N ASP A 37 -2.79 -14.84 7.22
CA ASP A 37 -3.16 -16.24 7.56
C ASP A 37 -4.21 -16.29 8.66
N GLU A 38 -4.01 -15.42 9.64
CA GLU A 38 -4.88 -15.21 10.79
C GLU A 38 -5.41 -13.78 10.77
N CYS A 39 -6.04 -13.40 9.66
CA CYS A 39 -6.45 -12.03 9.39
C CYS A 39 -7.15 -11.36 10.59
N PRO A 40 -6.54 -10.36 11.24
CA PRO A 40 -7.10 -9.72 12.43
C PRO A 40 -8.40 -8.97 12.12
N MET A 41 -8.61 -8.61 10.86
CA MET A 41 -9.78 -7.87 10.39
C MET A 41 -11.02 -8.75 10.23
N VAL A 42 -10.87 -10.06 10.03
CA VAL A 42 -12.01 -11.00 9.94
C VAL A 42 -12.61 -11.27 11.32
N ARG A 43 -11.78 -11.17 12.38
CA ARG A 43 -12.18 -11.38 13.77
C ARG A 43 -12.51 -10.08 14.50
N ALA A 44 -12.61 -8.95 13.78
CA ALA A 44 -12.88 -7.67 14.39
C ALA A 44 -14.36 -7.59 14.81
N GLU A 45 -14.60 -7.48 16.12
CA GLU A 45 -15.95 -7.26 16.65
C GLU A 45 -16.31 -5.76 16.62
N PRO A 46 -17.60 -5.42 16.49
CA PRO A 46 -18.05 -4.05 16.67
C PRO A 46 -17.54 -3.50 18.00
N PRO A 47 -17.03 -2.26 18.03
CA PRO A 47 -17.21 -1.20 17.03
C PRO A 47 -16.12 -1.13 15.95
N ALA A 48 -15.18 -2.08 15.88
CA ALA A 48 -14.14 -2.08 14.85
C ALA A 48 -14.72 -2.42 13.46
N VAL A 49 -14.13 -1.85 12.41
CA VAL A 49 -14.48 -2.21 11.02
C VAL A 49 -13.95 -3.62 10.74
N GLY A 50 -14.84 -4.55 10.41
CA GLY A 50 -14.50 -5.92 10.04
C GLY A 50 -14.44 -6.14 8.53
N PHE A 51 -13.61 -7.09 8.10
CA PHE A 51 -13.55 -7.57 6.71
C PHE A 51 -14.28 -8.90 6.57
N ARG A 52 -14.80 -9.18 5.38
CA ARG A 52 -15.38 -10.47 5.06
C ARG A 52 -14.30 -11.55 5.12
N ALA A 53 -14.69 -12.73 5.60
CA ALA A 53 -13.78 -13.88 5.70
C ALA A 53 -13.29 -14.38 4.34
N ASP A 54 -14.13 -14.27 3.30
CA ASP A 54 -13.85 -14.74 1.94
C ASP A 54 -12.93 -13.80 1.17
N THR A 55 -13.10 -12.47 1.26
CA THR A 55 -12.29 -11.51 0.49
C THR A 55 -11.19 -10.81 1.28
N ARG A 56 -11.31 -10.71 2.62
CA ARG A 56 -10.37 -9.97 3.48
C ARG A 56 -10.11 -8.55 2.92
N CYS A 57 -8.86 -8.11 2.83
CA CYS A 57 -8.48 -6.85 2.19
C CYS A 57 -8.42 -6.90 0.65
N CYS A 58 -8.64 -8.05 0.01
CA CYS A 58 -8.62 -8.23 -1.45
C CYS A 58 -9.91 -7.71 -2.12
N THR A 59 -10.32 -6.50 -1.76
CA THR A 59 -11.44 -5.75 -2.36
C THR A 59 -10.95 -4.44 -2.97
N PHE A 60 -9.70 -4.45 -3.45
CA PHE A 60 -9.07 -3.36 -4.17
C PHE A 60 -8.58 -3.91 -5.51
N HIS A 61 -8.87 -3.20 -6.60
CA HIS A 61 -8.35 -3.51 -7.92
C HIS A 61 -7.03 -2.75 -8.16
N PRO A 62 -5.88 -3.43 -8.25
CA PRO A 62 -4.59 -2.80 -8.49
C PRO A 62 -4.39 -2.38 -9.96
N GLU A 63 -3.65 -1.28 -10.15
CA GLU A 63 -3.17 -0.80 -11.45
C GLU A 63 -1.78 -1.38 -11.68
N LEU A 64 -1.63 -2.28 -12.64
CA LEU A 64 -0.37 -2.98 -12.87
C LEU A 64 0.39 -2.28 -14.01
N PRO A 65 1.55 -1.65 -13.76
CA PRO A 65 2.37 -1.07 -14.81
C PRO A 65 2.89 -2.15 -15.76
N ASN A 66 3.18 -1.75 -17.01
CA ASN A 66 3.56 -2.65 -18.11
C ASN A 66 4.65 -3.67 -17.76
N PHE A 67 5.71 -3.27 -17.05
CA PHE A 67 6.81 -4.14 -16.66
C PHE A 67 6.43 -5.14 -15.55
N LEU A 68 5.46 -4.81 -14.68
CA LEU A 68 4.94 -5.78 -13.70
C LEU A 68 4.02 -6.80 -14.37
N VAL A 69 3.22 -6.38 -15.34
CA VAL A 69 2.44 -7.30 -16.19
C VAL A 69 3.39 -8.22 -16.96
N GLY A 70 4.46 -7.65 -17.53
CA GLY A 70 5.48 -8.37 -18.29
C GLY A 70 6.19 -9.47 -17.53
N ALA A 71 6.31 -9.36 -16.20
CA ALA A 71 6.90 -10.39 -15.34
C ALA A 71 6.21 -11.77 -15.46
N PHE A 72 4.94 -11.80 -15.89
CA PHE A 72 4.16 -13.02 -16.13
C PHE A 72 4.28 -13.57 -17.55
N PHE A 73 4.84 -12.79 -18.47
CA PHE A 73 4.93 -13.12 -19.90
C PHE A 73 6.36 -13.28 -20.40
N ARG A 74 7.37 -12.81 -19.65
CA ARG A 74 8.79 -12.93 -20.00
C ARG A 74 9.24 -14.39 -20.12
N GLU A 75 9.02 -15.18 -19.07
CA GLU A 75 9.36 -16.60 -19.04
C GLU A 75 8.19 -17.42 -18.53
N LEU A 76 8.03 -18.63 -19.08
CA LEU A 76 6.99 -19.55 -18.66
C LEU A 76 7.38 -20.20 -17.33
N ARG A 77 6.85 -19.68 -16.23
CA ARG A 77 7.03 -20.21 -14.88
C ARG A 77 5.73 -20.86 -14.37
N PRO A 78 5.73 -22.17 -14.00
CA PRO A 78 4.53 -22.86 -13.54
C PRO A 78 3.80 -22.16 -12.39
N GLU A 79 4.54 -21.60 -11.44
CA GLU A 79 4.01 -20.87 -10.28
C GLU A 79 3.27 -19.57 -10.64
N LEU A 80 3.53 -19.01 -11.84
CA LEU A 80 2.89 -17.80 -12.32
C LEU A 80 1.70 -18.07 -13.26
N LEU A 81 1.45 -19.32 -13.64
CA LEU A 81 0.38 -19.68 -14.57
C LEU A 81 -1.02 -19.20 -14.15
N PRO A 82 -1.44 -19.30 -12.86
CA PRO A 82 -2.75 -18.80 -12.45
C PRO A 82 -2.89 -17.29 -12.69
N GLY A 83 -1.89 -16.50 -12.28
CA GLY A 83 -1.84 -15.06 -12.51
C GLY A 83 -1.83 -14.70 -13.99
N ARG A 84 -0.98 -15.38 -14.77
CA ARG A 84 -0.88 -15.20 -16.21
C ARG A 84 -2.22 -15.38 -16.91
N ARG A 85 -2.99 -16.43 -16.57
CA ARG A 85 -4.33 -16.65 -17.15
C ARG A 85 -5.31 -15.51 -16.87
N LEU A 86 -5.26 -14.93 -15.66
CA LEU A 86 -6.10 -13.78 -15.31
C LEU A 86 -5.69 -12.53 -16.11
N LEU A 87 -4.38 -12.31 -16.29
CA LEU A 87 -3.86 -11.21 -17.10
C LEU A 87 -4.19 -11.39 -18.59
N GLU A 88 -4.07 -12.60 -19.14
CA GLU A 88 -4.48 -12.91 -20.52
C GLU A 88 -5.98 -12.64 -20.74
N ALA A 89 -6.83 -13.01 -19.77
CA ALA A 89 -8.25 -12.70 -19.83
C ALA A 89 -8.52 -11.19 -19.82
N LYS A 90 -7.78 -10.41 -19.02
CA LYS A 90 -7.87 -8.95 -19.01
C LYS A 90 -7.39 -8.31 -20.32
N ILE A 91 -6.25 -8.76 -20.85
CA ILE A 91 -5.72 -8.30 -22.14
C ILE A 91 -6.76 -8.55 -23.24
N ARG A 92 -7.38 -9.75 -23.26
CA ARG A 92 -8.46 -10.08 -24.21
C ARG A 92 -9.68 -9.19 -24.05
N ALA A 93 -10.05 -8.84 -22.82
CA ALA A 93 -11.18 -7.96 -22.53
C ALA A 93 -10.89 -6.48 -22.89
N ARG A 94 -9.62 -6.08 -23.00
CA ARG A 94 -9.13 -4.75 -23.37
C ARG A 94 -9.46 -3.60 -22.40
N VAL A 95 -10.43 -3.79 -21.52
CA VAL A 95 -10.87 -2.77 -20.55
C VAL A 95 -9.72 -2.37 -19.62
N GLY A 96 -9.29 -1.11 -19.71
CA GLY A 96 -8.17 -0.57 -18.94
C GLY A 96 -6.79 -1.04 -19.40
N VAL A 97 -6.66 -1.62 -20.60
CA VAL A 97 -5.39 -2.17 -21.09
C VAL A 97 -4.73 -1.18 -22.05
N THR A 98 -3.56 -0.69 -21.68
CA THR A 98 -2.78 0.27 -22.48
C THR A 98 -1.31 -0.15 -22.53
N PRO A 99 -0.49 0.44 -23.43
CA PRO A 99 0.96 0.24 -23.38
C PRO A 99 1.62 0.60 -22.03
N LEU A 100 0.98 1.41 -21.18
CA LEU A 100 1.48 1.72 -19.84
C LEU A 100 1.16 0.62 -18.80
N GLY A 101 0.23 -0.29 -19.09
CA GLY A 101 -0.13 -1.39 -18.20
C GLY A 101 -1.60 -1.79 -18.25
N ILE A 102 -2.08 -2.35 -17.13
CA ILE A 102 -3.47 -2.75 -16.92
C ILE A 102 -4.04 -1.97 -15.74
N ASP A 103 -4.88 -0.99 -16.06
CA ASP A 103 -5.55 -0.11 -15.10
C ASP A 103 -6.84 -0.72 -14.53
N ARG A 104 -7.39 -0.01 -13.54
CA ARG A 104 -8.76 -0.25 -13.05
C ARG A 104 -9.76 0.04 -14.17
N PRO A 105 -10.78 -0.82 -14.38
CA PRO A 105 -11.93 -0.48 -15.19
C PRO A 105 -12.54 0.86 -14.75
N PRO A 106 -12.91 1.76 -15.69
CA PRO A 106 -13.46 3.06 -15.35
C PRO A 106 -14.68 3.01 -14.40
N VAL A 107 -15.58 2.05 -14.62
CA VAL A 107 -16.73 1.79 -13.74
C VAL A 107 -16.29 1.44 -12.32
N TYR A 108 -15.32 0.53 -12.18
CA TYR A 108 -14.77 0.17 -10.87
C TYR A 108 -14.16 1.40 -10.18
N ALA A 109 -13.41 2.24 -10.92
CA ALA A 109 -12.78 3.43 -10.35
C ALA A 109 -13.82 4.38 -9.71
N LEU A 110 -14.97 4.58 -10.36
CA LEU A 110 -16.07 5.36 -9.78
C LEU A 110 -16.72 4.65 -8.59
N THR A 111 -17.10 3.38 -8.73
CA THR A 111 -17.74 2.62 -7.65
C THR A 111 -16.87 2.60 -6.40
N PHE A 112 -15.57 2.35 -6.55
CA PHE A 112 -14.64 2.32 -5.43
C PHE A 112 -14.45 3.71 -4.81
N ARG A 113 -14.35 4.77 -5.63
CA ARG A 113 -14.23 6.16 -5.14
C ARG A 113 -15.39 6.55 -4.25
N HIS A 114 -16.62 6.21 -4.63
CA HIS A 114 -17.83 6.53 -3.87
C HIS A 114 -18.17 5.49 -2.80
N GLY A 115 -17.58 4.30 -2.87
CA GLY A 115 -17.80 3.17 -1.97
C GLY A 115 -16.63 2.84 -1.04
N ARG A 116 -15.70 3.76 -0.77
CA ARG A 116 -14.47 3.47 0.02
C ARG A 116 -14.75 2.86 1.40
N ALA A 117 -15.85 3.24 2.04
CA ALA A 117 -16.27 2.66 3.32
C ALA A 117 -16.62 1.17 3.25
N ALA A 118 -16.91 0.66 2.04
CA ALA A 118 -17.20 -0.74 1.78
C ALA A 118 -15.94 -1.60 1.52
N PHE A 119 -14.74 -1.01 1.63
CA PHE A 119 -13.49 -1.74 1.54
C PHE A 119 -13.42 -2.85 2.60
N GLY A 120 -13.08 -4.05 2.14
CA GLY A 120 -13.01 -5.28 2.91
C GLY A 120 -14.37 -5.89 3.27
N SER A 121 -15.47 -5.15 3.15
CA SER A 121 -16.80 -5.59 3.57
C SER A 121 -17.77 -5.90 2.42
N ALA A 122 -17.54 -5.36 1.21
CA ALA A 122 -18.38 -5.62 0.03
C ALA A 122 -17.77 -6.67 -0.91
N GLN A 123 -18.48 -7.77 -1.12
CA GLN A 123 -18.11 -8.81 -2.08
C GLN A 123 -18.07 -8.28 -3.53
N ALA A 124 -18.91 -7.29 -3.86
CA ALA A 124 -18.94 -6.65 -5.18
C ALA A 124 -17.62 -5.94 -5.54
N LEU A 125 -16.78 -5.61 -4.55
CA LEU A 125 -15.48 -4.99 -4.75
C LEU A 125 -14.33 -6.00 -4.86
N ARG A 126 -14.61 -7.31 -4.86
CA ARG A 126 -13.58 -8.36 -4.91
C ARG A 126 -12.58 -8.11 -6.05
N CYS A 127 -11.31 -8.15 -5.70
CA CYS A 127 -10.21 -7.97 -6.64
C CYS A 127 -10.29 -9.04 -7.76
N PRO A 128 -10.14 -8.66 -9.04
CA PRO A 128 -10.18 -9.63 -10.15
C PRO A 128 -8.96 -10.56 -10.19
N TYR A 129 -7.92 -10.26 -9.40
CA TYR A 129 -6.73 -11.10 -9.26
C TYR A 129 -6.81 -12.04 -8.05
N TYR A 130 -7.90 -12.00 -7.29
CA TYR A 130 -8.14 -12.94 -6.20
C TYR A 130 -8.44 -14.33 -6.76
N LEU A 131 -7.72 -15.34 -6.28
CA LEU A 131 -7.93 -16.73 -6.65
C LEU A 131 -8.81 -17.39 -5.58
N GLU A 132 -9.89 -18.06 -5.98
CA GLU A 132 -10.76 -18.76 -5.04
C GLU A 132 -10.12 -20.08 -4.57
N GLY A 133 -10.42 -20.52 -3.34
CA GLY A 133 -10.11 -21.86 -2.85
C GLY A 133 -8.81 -22.02 -2.06
N GLU A 134 -7.90 -21.04 -2.09
CA GLU A 134 -6.64 -21.07 -1.33
C GLU A 134 -6.57 -19.91 -0.31
N ARG A 135 -5.94 -20.15 0.84
CA ARG A 135 -5.51 -19.04 1.71
C ARG A 135 -4.35 -18.30 0.97
N HIS A 136 -4.34 -16.97 0.98
CA HIS A 136 -3.23 -16.13 0.41
C HIS A 136 -3.18 -15.97 -1.11
N SER A 137 -4.21 -16.36 -1.84
CA SER A 137 -4.07 -16.56 -3.27
C SER A 137 -4.39 -15.28 -4.06
N CYS A 138 -3.37 -14.42 -4.15
CA CYS A 138 -3.33 -13.33 -5.12
C CYS A 138 -2.61 -13.82 -6.37
N GLY A 139 -3.32 -13.92 -7.50
CA GLY A 139 -2.74 -14.37 -8.76
C GLY A 139 -1.59 -13.48 -9.24
N VAL A 140 -1.56 -12.21 -8.83
CA VAL A 140 -0.49 -11.27 -9.18
C VAL A 140 0.52 -11.05 -8.05
N TRP A 141 0.52 -11.88 -6.99
CA TRP A 141 1.34 -11.66 -5.79
C TRP A 141 2.82 -11.39 -6.07
N HIS A 142 3.39 -12.13 -7.03
CA HIS A 142 4.79 -12.06 -7.44
C HIS A 142 5.21 -10.66 -7.92
N ALA A 143 4.33 -9.98 -8.67
CA ALA A 143 4.58 -8.67 -9.25
C ALA A 143 3.35 -7.76 -9.02
N ARG A 144 2.88 -7.73 -7.77
CA ARG A 144 1.80 -6.83 -7.34
C ARG A 144 2.34 -5.40 -7.20
N GLU A 145 1.52 -4.43 -7.57
CA GLU A 145 1.88 -3.01 -7.54
C GLU A 145 2.05 -2.45 -6.13
N ALA A 146 2.62 -1.25 -6.07
CA ALA A 146 2.98 -0.51 -4.87
C ALA A 146 1.94 -0.55 -3.74
N THR A 147 0.66 -0.29 -4.01
CA THR A 147 -0.42 -0.25 -3.00
C THR A 147 -0.59 -1.59 -2.31
N CYS A 148 -0.76 -2.67 -3.07
CA CYS A 148 -0.89 -4.01 -2.51
C CYS A 148 0.41 -4.51 -1.85
N ALA A 149 1.57 -4.05 -2.33
CA ALA A 149 2.87 -4.41 -1.75
C ALA A 149 3.15 -3.75 -0.39
N THR A 150 2.49 -2.63 -0.10
CA THR A 150 2.73 -1.78 1.08
C THR A 150 1.51 -1.63 1.99
N TRP A 151 0.45 -2.40 1.74
CA TRP A 151 -0.77 -2.35 2.54
C TRP A 151 -0.67 -3.18 3.82
N PHE A 152 -0.86 -2.53 4.96
CA PHE A 152 -1.00 -3.17 6.27
C PHE A 152 -2.24 -2.67 7.00
N CYS A 153 -3.01 -3.59 7.59
CA CYS A 153 -4.21 -3.23 8.36
C CYS A 153 -3.89 -2.83 9.81
N LYS A 154 -2.73 -3.23 10.31
CA LYS A 154 -2.22 -3.02 11.68
C LYS A 154 -0.76 -2.60 11.59
N HIS A 155 -0.32 -1.76 12.52
CA HIS A 155 1.04 -1.19 12.51
C HIS A 155 1.70 -1.28 13.90
N GLU A 156 2.83 -1.95 14.04
CA GLU A 156 3.58 -2.10 15.30
C GLU A 156 3.98 -0.75 15.90
N ARG A 157 4.30 0.22 15.04
CA ARG A 157 4.62 1.61 15.39
C ARG A 157 3.43 2.56 15.19
N GLY A 158 2.20 2.04 15.22
CA GLY A 158 0.98 2.83 15.11
C GLY A 158 0.96 3.82 13.92
N ARG A 159 0.71 5.09 14.22
CA ARG A 159 0.70 6.20 13.26
C ARG A 159 2.03 6.36 12.53
N VAL A 160 3.15 6.15 13.22
CA VAL A 160 4.50 6.25 12.63
C VAL A 160 4.70 5.16 11.59
N GLY A 161 4.33 3.92 11.92
CA GLY A 161 4.37 2.79 10.97
C GLY A 161 3.50 3.04 9.75
N ARG A 162 2.25 3.47 9.96
CA ARG A 162 1.33 3.84 8.88
C ARG A 162 1.92 4.91 7.96
N ALA A 163 2.47 5.98 8.53
CA ALA A 163 3.06 7.08 7.75
C ALA A 163 4.23 6.60 6.88
N PHE A 164 5.09 5.73 7.40
CA PHE A 164 6.18 5.12 6.63
C PHE A 164 5.64 4.29 5.46
N TRP A 165 4.70 3.38 5.68
CA TRP A 165 4.15 2.53 4.62
C TRP A 165 3.40 3.34 3.56
N GLU A 166 2.69 4.41 3.97
CA GLU A 166 2.07 5.35 3.03
C GLU A 166 3.13 6.12 2.21
N ALA A 167 4.23 6.56 2.82
CA ALA A 167 5.33 7.20 2.11
C ALA A 167 6.00 6.25 1.10
N LEU A 168 6.26 5.00 1.52
CA LEU A 168 6.81 3.96 0.65
C LEU A 168 5.87 3.64 -0.51
N ARG A 169 4.56 3.52 -0.23
CA ARG A 169 3.54 3.34 -1.27
C ARG A 169 3.63 4.44 -2.31
N HIS A 170 3.58 5.69 -1.88
CA HIS A 170 3.57 6.82 -2.81
C HIS A 170 4.86 6.90 -3.62
N PHE A 171 6.01 6.65 -2.99
CA PHE A 171 7.28 6.56 -3.69
C PHE A 171 7.24 5.48 -4.77
N LEU A 172 6.85 4.25 -4.45
CA LEU A 172 6.78 3.15 -5.43
C LEU A 172 5.75 3.41 -6.53
N GLN A 173 4.59 4.02 -6.23
CA GLN A 173 3.62 4.44 -7.26
C GLN A 173 4.21 5.46 -8.25
N ALA A 174 5.11 6.33 -7.80
CA ALA A 174 5.80 7.27 -8.68
C ALA A 174 6.87 6.54 -9.51
N VAL A 175 7.63 5.63 -8.90
CA VAL A 175 8.59 4.75 -9.62
C VAL A 175 7.89 3.92 -10.69
N ASP A 176 6.77 3.26 -10.36
CA ASP A 176 5.98 2.47 -11.29
C ASP A 176 5.57 3.27 -12.53
N ARG A 177 5.10 4.50 -12.31
CA ARG A 177 4.67 5.40 -13.38
C ARG A 177 5.83 5.85 -14.26
N ASP A 178 6.94 6.24 -13.65
CA ASP A 178 8.12 6.71 -14.37
C ASP A 178 8.77 5.59 -15.19
N LEU A 179 8.91 4.39 -14.62
CA LEU A 179 9.42 3.22 -15.32
C LEU A 179 8.49 2.75 -16.43
N ALA A 180 7.17 2.74 -16.21
CA ALA A 180 6.22 2.39 -17.25
C ALA A 180 6.30 3.33 -18.46
N ARG A 181 6.47 4.64 -18.21
CA ARG A 181 6.66 5.66 -19.24
C ARG A 181 8.02 5.53 -19.93
N ALA A 182 9.08 5.25 -19.19
CA ALA A 182 10.40 5.00 -19.77
C ALA A 182 10.35 3.81 -20.75
N CYS A 183 9.65 2.72 -20.38
CA CYS A 183 9.51 1.55 -21.25
C CYS A 183 8.87 1.88 -22.61
N VAL A 184 7.78 2.67 -22.63
CA VAL A 184 7.11 2.99 -23.92
C VAL A 184 7.96 3.90 -24.81
N VAL A 185 8.81 4.75 -24.21
CA VAL A 185 9.75 5.60 -24.95
C VAL A 185 10.93 4.77 -25.46
N GLU A 186 11.53 3.93 -24.61
CA GLU A 186 12.70 3.10 -24.96
C GLU A 186 12.37 2.03 -26.02
N LEU A 187 11.15 1.47 -25.99
CA LEU A 187 10.66 0.56 -27.03
C LEU A 187 10.26 1.27 -28.33
N GLY A 188 10.37 2.60 -28.39
CA GLY A 188 10.23 3.37 -29.63
C GLY A 188 8.80 3.46 -30.15
N LEU A 189 7.80 3.58 -29.27
CA LEU A 189 6.43 3.80 -29.73
C LEU A 189 6.35 5.05 -30.63
N PRO A 190 5.64 4.98 -31.77
CA PRO A 190 5.37 6.12 -32.63
C PRO A 190 4.83 7.33 -31.86
N SER A 191 5.20 8.54 -32.30
CA SER A 191 4.79 9.80 -31.65
C SER A 191 3.28 9.95 -31.51
N ALA A 192 2.50 9.45 -32.47
CA ALA A 192 1.03 9.42 -32.40
C ALA A 192 0.52 8.57 -31.23
N GLN A 193 1.13 7.41 -30.97
CA GLN A 193 0.77 6.55 -29.84
C GLN A 193 1.19 7.19 -28.51
N LEU A 194 2.36 7.83 -28.47
CA LEU A 194 2.81 8.58 -27.30
C LEU A 194 1.88 9.76 -26.98
N ALA A 195 1.41 10.48 -28.00
CA ALA A 195 0.42 11.54 -27.85
C ALA A 195 -0.91 11.00 -27.30
N ALA A 196 -1.43 9.91 -27.86
CA ALA A 196 -2.64 9.26 -27.37
C ALA A 196 -2.53 8.80 -25.91
N LEU A 197 -1.35 8.30 -25.50
CA LEU A 197 -1.07 7.95 -24.10
C LEU A 197 -1.01 9.17 -23.18
N ALA A 198 -0.43 10.28 -23.63
CA ALA A 198 -0.31 11.51 -22.85
C ALA A 198 -1.65 12.22 -22.66
N GLU A 199 -2.54 12.13 -23.64
CA GLU A 199 -3.87 12.73 -23.64
C GLU A 199 -4.95 11.85 -22.99
N ALA A 200 -4.63 10.59 -22.70
CA ALA A 200 -5.58 9.65 -22.12
C ALA A 200 -6.14 10.18 -20.78
N PRO A 201 -7.47 10.23 -20.60
CA PRO A 201 -8.06 10.70 -19.36
C PRO A 201 -7.73 9.74 -18.21
N ALA A 202 -7.64 10.28 -17.01
CA ALA A 202 -7.51 9.47 -15.81
C ALA A 202 -8.72 8.51 -15.67
N PRO A 203 -8.52 7.27 -15.18
CA PRO A 203 -9.63 6.32 -15.01
C PRO A 203 -10.79 6.90 -14.19
N GLY A 204 -12.01 6.76 -14.71
CA GLY A 204 -13.23 7.23 -14.04
C GLY A 204 -13.53 8.72 -14.19
N VAL A 205 -12.82 9.44 -15.07
CA VAL A 205 -13.16 10.82 -15.45
C VAL A 205 -13.90 10.80 -16.79
N GLY A 206 -15.19 11.17 -16.77
CA GLY A 206 -16.01 11.28 -17.99
C GLY A 206 -16.28 9.94 -18.68
N LEU A 207 -17.11 9.09 -18.07
CA LEU A 207 -17.43 7.77 -18.64
C LEU A 207 -18.23 7.89 -19.93
N GLU A 208 -17.78 7.16 -20.95
CA GLU A 208 -18.55 6.94 -22.16
C GLU A 208 -19.53 5.77 -22.01
N ALA A 209 -20.58 5.74 -22.84
CA ALA A 209 -21.58 4.68 -22.81
C ALA A 209 -20.97 3.27 -22.99
N GLY A 210 -19.98 3.15 -23.89
CA GLY A 210 -19.25 1.89 -24.08
C GLY A 210 -18.51 1.45 -22.81
N GLU A 211 -17.90 2.37 -22.08
CA GLU A 211 -17.16 2.05 -20.85
C GLU A 211 -18.07 1.55 -19.73
N LEU A 212 -19.31 2.07 -19.64
CA LEU A 212 -20.35 1.56 -18.73
C LEU A 212 -20.71 0.10 -19.04
N ASP A 213 -20.73 -0.27 -20.32
CA ASP A 213 -20.99 -1.63 -20.80
C ASP A 213 -19.73 -2.52 -20.82
N GLY A 214 -18.59 -2.03 -20.33
CA GLY A 214 -17.32 -2.75 -20.35
C GLY A 214 -16.76 -2.95 -21.76
N ARG A 215 -17.10 -2.07 -22.71
CA ARG A 215 -16.61 -2.07 -24.09
C ARG A 215 -15.55 -0.99 -24.26
N VAL A 216 -14.57 -1.29 -25.11
CA VAL A 216 -13.51 -0.34 -25.48
C VAL A 216 -13.79 0.17 -26.89
N ASP A 217 -13.69 1.48 -27.09
CA ASP A 217 -13.75 2.08 -28.43
C ASP A 217 -12.63 1.52 -29.33
N PRO A 218 -12.97 0.89 -30.48
CA PRO A 218 -11.97 0.39 -31.42
C PRO A 218 -10.99 1.45 -31.92
N ALA A 219 -11.42 2.70 -32.12
CA ALA A 219 -10.54 3.76 -32.61
C ALA A 219 -9.49 4.14 -31.54
N ARG A 220 -9.92 4.30 -30.29
CA ARG A 220 -9.00 4.47 -29.15
C ARG A 220 -8.04 3.29 -28.99
N TRP A 221 -8.53 2.05 -29.13
CA TRP A 221 -7.67 0.86 -29.07
C TRP A 221 -6.58 0.88 -30.15
N ASP A 222 -6.97 1.20 -31.38
CA ASP A 222 -6.06 1.29 -32.52
C ASP A 222 -5.04 2.42 -32.34
N ALA A 223 -5.45 3.57 -31.82
CA ALA A 223 -4.56 4.70 -31.52
C ALA A 223 -3.54 4.37 -30.42
N LEU A 224 -3.91 3.55 -29.44
CA LEU A 224 -3.00 3.17 -28.34
C LEU A 224 -2.02 2.07 -28.75
N TRP A 225 -2.50 1.04 -29.43
CA TRP A 225 -1.71 -0.18 -29.68
C TRP A 225 -1.08 -0.25 -31.06
N GLY A 226 -1.65 0.39 -32.08
CA GLY A 226 -1.06 0.45 -33.42
C GLY A 226 -0.65 -0.92 -33.96
N GLU A 227 0.62 -1.08 -34.32
CA GLU A 227 1.18 -2.33 -34.83
C GLU A 227 1.37 -3.41 -33.75
N HIS A 228 1.35 -3.05 -32.47
CA HIS A 228 1.49 -3.98 -31.34
C HIS A 228 0.19 -4.70 -30.98
N LYS A 229 -0.91 -4.44 -31.68
CA LYS A 229 -2.18 -5.16 -31.51
C LYS A 229 -1.98 -6.66 -31.65
N PHE A 230 -2.65 -7.43 -30.80
CA PHE A 230 -2.55 -8.89 -30.68
C PHE A 230 -1.17 -9.39 -30.19
N GLY A 231 -0.21 -8.49 -29.97
CA GLY A 231 1.12 -8.74 -29.41
C GLY A 231 1.32 -8.15 -28.02
N GLU A 232 0.26 -7.78 -27.31
CA GLU A 232 0.31 -7.01 -26.05
C GLU A 232 1.14 -7.73 -24.97
N HIS A 233 1.00 -9.06 -24.87
CA HIS A 233 1.80 -9.88 -23.96
C HIS A 233 3.31 -9.84 -24.26
N ARG A 234 3.70 -9.79 -25.55
CA ARG A 234 5.11 -9.65 -25.96
C ARG A 234 5.61 -8.25 -25.67
N PHE A 235 4.79 -7.24 -25.91
CA PHE A 235 5.11 -5.86 -25.56
C PHE A 235 5.38 -5.71 -24.06
N PHE A 236 4.49 -6.24 -23.22
CA PHE A 236 4.68 -6.23 -21.77
C PHE A 236 5.93 -7.00 -21.33
N ALA A 237 6.19 -8.18 -21.92
CA ALA A 237 7.42 -8.92 -21.66
C ALA A 237 8.69 -8.09 -21.98
N ALA A 238 8.70 -7.37 -23.10
CA ALA A 238 9.79 -6.47 -23.47
C ALA A 238 9.94 -5.30 -22.47
N CYS A 239 8.84 -4.74 -21.95
CA CYS A 239 8.91 -3.75 -20.86
C CYS A 239 9.55 -4.34 -19.58
N HIS A 240 9.25 -5.60 -19.25
CA HIS A 240 9.88 -6.27 -18.10
C HIS A 240 11.38 -6.44 -18.30
N GLU A 241 11.82 -6.83 -19.49
CA GLU A 241 13.24 -7.00 -19.83
C GLU A 241 14.07 -5.72 -19.60
N LEU A 242 13.49 -4.55 -19.90
CA LEU A 242 14.15 -3.27 -19.67
C LEU A 242 14.34 -2.96 -18.18
N VAL A 243 13.50 -3.52 -17.30
CA VAL A 243 13.43 -3.17 -15.88
C VAL A 243 14.06 -4.23 -14.97
N GLU A 244 13.93 -5.51 -15.33
CA GLU A 244 14.37 -6.68 -14.55
C GLU A 244 15.82 -6.59 -14.05
N GLY A 245 16.72 -6.08 -14.90
CA GLY A 245 18.14 -5.95 -14.60
C GLY A 245 18.54 -4.63 -13.92
N LEU A 246 17.60 -3.71 -13.69
CA LEU A 246 17.95 -2.40 -13.15
C LEU A 246 18.29 -2.49 -11.66
N GLY A 247 19.55 -2.21 -11.34
CA GLY A 247 19.94 -1.77 -10.00
C GLY A 247 19.34 -0.40 -9.67
N TRP A 248 19.49 0.03 -8.41
CA TRP A 248 18.92 1.29 -7.95
C TRP A 248 19.38 2.51 -8.77
N GLU A 249 20.65 2.59 -9.16
CA GLU A 249 21.16 3.68 -10.00
C GLU A 249 20.45 3.77 -11.36
N GLY A 250 20.16 2.61 -11.96
CA GLY A 250 19.44 2.53 -13.24
C GLY A 250 17.97 2.95 -13.13
N VAL A 251 17.33 2.68 -11.98
CA VAL A 251 16.00 3.19 -11.65
C VAL A 251 16.06 4.69 -11.42
N GLU A 252 16.99 5.16 -10.58
CA GLU A 252 17.17 6.58 -10.23
C GLU A 252 17.37 7.47 -11.46
N ALA A 253 18.14 6.99 -12.44
CA ALA A 253 18.35 7.67 -13.71
C ALA A 253 17.06 7.90 -14.52
N ARG A 254 16.02 7.07 -14.31
CA ARG A 254 14.73 7.13 -15.00
C ARG A 254 13.63 7.82 -14.19
N LEU A 255 13.91 8.23 -12.94
CA LEU A 255 12.93 8.90 -12.09
C LEU A 255 12.67 10.34 -12.51
N GLY A 256 11.39 10.69 -12.55
CA GLY A 256 10.90 12.06 -12.65
C GLY A 256 10.99 12.81 -11.31
N GLY A 257 10.66 14.10 -11.34
CA GLY A 257 10.74 14.97 -10.16
C GLY A 257 9.86 14.53 -8.98
N ASP A 258 8.67 14.00 -9.26
CA ASP A 258 7.74 13.51 -8.21
C ASP A 258 8.33 12.32 -7.44
N ALA A 259 8.89 11.32 -8.12
CA ALA A 259 9.54 10.19 -7.46
C ALA A 259 10.74 10.60 -6.61
N ARG A 260 11.55 11.57 -7.09
CA ARG A 260 12.68 12.12 -6.32
C ARG A 260 12.23 12.85 -5.06
N LEU A 261 11.17 13.65 -5.14
CA LEU A 261 10.57 14.31 -3.98
C LEU A 261 10.06 13.27 -2.98
N ARG A 262 9.35 12.26 -3.44
CA ARG A 262 8.80 11.20 -2.58
C ARG A 262 9.89 10.36 -1.92
N ARG A 263 11.04 10.18 -2.56
CA ARG A 263 12.21 9.53 -1.94
C ARG A 263 12.69 10.31 -0.70
N ALA A 264 12.73 11.64 -0.75
CA ALA A 264 13.11 12.45 0.40
C ALA A 264 12.13 12.27 1.57
N VAL A 265 10.82 12.30 1.28
CA VAL A 265 9.76 12.04 2.26
C VAL A 265 9.86 10.62 2.84
N LEU A 266 10.13 9.63 2.00
CA LEU A 266 10.34 8.25 2.43
C LEU A 266 11.51 8.14 3.41
N ARG A 267 12.67 8.75 3.10
CA ARG A 267 13.85 8.72 3.99
C ARG A 267 13.56 9.36 5.35
N ASP A 268 12.88 10.51 5.38
CA ASP A 268 12.45 11.14 6.64
C ASP A 268 11.49 10.24 7.43
N SER A 269 10.47 9.68 6.77
CA SER A 269 9.51 8.76 7.41
C SER A 269 10.19 7.49 7.96
N TYR A 270 11.21 6.99 7.28
CA TYR A 270 12.01 5.85 7.73
C TYR A 270 12.87 6.20 8.95
N GLY A 271 13.50 7.39 8.96
CA GLY A 271 14.20 7.90 10.13
C GLY A 271 13.30 7.90 11.37
N ARG A 272 12.06 8.38 11.24
CA ARG A 272 11.06 8.36 12.32
C ARG A 272 10.61 6.94 12.69
N LEU A 273 10.53 6.03 11.72
CA LEU A 273 10.18 4.62 11.96
C LEU A 273 11.22 3.89 12.81
N VAL A 274 12.51 4.17 12.60
CA VAL A 274 13.59 3.51 13.34
C VAL A 274 13.95 4.22 14.64
N ASP A 275 13.64 5.52 14.75
CA ASP A 275 13.78 6.28 15.99
C ASP A 275 12.78 5.80 17.06
N LYS A 276 13.31 5.45 18.23
CA LYS A 276 12.57 4.96 19.39
C LYS A 276 12.67 5.89 20.60
N ALA A 277 13.29 7.06 20.45
CA ALA A 277 13.39 8.04 21.51
C ALA A 277 11.99 8.55 21.89
N VAL A 278 11.74 8.79 23.18
CA VAL A 278 10.54 9.51 23.61
C VAL A 278 10.80 11.00 23.43
N PRO A 279 9.85 11.79 22.89
CA PRO A 279 9.98 13.25 22.83
C PRO A 279 10.33 13.88 24.19
N GLU A 280 11.00 15.03 24.17
CA GLU A 280 11.42 15.75 25.39
C GLU A 280 10.24 16.19 26.27
N ALA A 281 9.13 16.54 25.63
CA ALA A 281 7.85 16.80 26.27
C ALA A 281 6.71 16.23 25.42
N VAL A 282 5.68 15.72 26.09
CA VAL A 282 4.48 15.16 25.46
C VAL A 282 3.23 15.86 25.99
N GLU A 283 2.16 15.78 25.21
CA GLU A 283 0.83 16.20 25.60
C GLU A 283 -0.23 15.25 25.01
N PRO A 284 -1.45 15.22 25.55
CA PRO A 284 -2.56 14.42 25.01
C PRO A 284 -2.86 14.76 23.56
N ALA A 285 -2.97 13.75 22.72
CA ALA A 285 -3.45 13.90 21.36
C ALA A 285 -4.98 13.72 21.31
N PRO A 286 -5.70 14.40 20.39
CA PRO A 286 -7.12 14.16 20.21
C PRO A 286 -7.35 12.73 19.70
N VAL A 287 -8.18 11.98 20.43
CA VAL A 287 -8.60 10.61 20.09
C VAL A 287 -10.12 10.53 20.07
N GLN A 288 -10.65 9.64 19.25
CA GLN A 288 -12.09 9.35 19.28
C GLN A 288 -12.37 8.24 20.29
N LEU A 289 -13.11 8.57 21.35
CA LEU A 289 -13.60 7.58 22.30
C LEU A 289 -14.72 6.76 21.66
N VAL A 290 -14.51 5.44 21.56
CA VAL A 290 -15.47 4.54 20.92
C VAL A 290 -16.32 3.82 21.96
N LYS A 291 -15.72 3.41 23.08
CA LYS A 291 -16.43 2.79 24.22
C LYS A 291 -15.72 3.11 25.52
N LEU A 292 -16.48 3.49 26.54
CA LEU A 292 -15.96 3.72 27.89
C LEU A 292 -16.50 2.65 28.84
N GLY A 293 -15.63 1.76 29.30
CA GLY A 293 -15.94 0.73 30.28
C GLY A 293 -15.44 1.08 31.69
N ARG A 294 -15.76 0.19 32.65
CA ARG A 294 -15.24 0.26 34.02
C ARG A 294 -13.77 -0.15 34.13
N LYS A 295 -13.36 -1.15 33.32
CA LYS A 295 -11.99 -1.71 33.34
C LYS A 295 -11.10 -1.18 32.21
N ALA A 296 -11.69 -0.80 31.08
CA ALA A 296 -10.94 -0.35 29.91
C ALA A 296 -11.73 0.71 29.12
N ALA A 297 -10.99 1.55 28.39
CA ALA A 297 -11.51 2.44 27.37
C ALA A 297 -11.05 1.95 25.99
N VAL A 298 -11.95 1.95 25.01
CA VAL A 298 -11.62 1.65 23.62
C VAL A 298 -11.61 2.97 22.85
N VAL A 299 -10.47 3.29 22.26
CA VAL A 299 -10.25 4.53 21.53
C VAL A 299 -9.79 4.24 20.11
N GLN A 300 -10.14 5.16 19.21
CA GLN A 300 -9.58 5.22 17.87
C GLN A 300 -8.54 6.34 17.86
N GLY A 301 -7.27 5.95 17.76
CA GLY A 301 -6.16 6.88 17.51
C GLY A 301 -6.01 7.15 16.02
N TYR A 302 -5.02 6.51 15.41
CA TYR A 302 -4.58 6.85 14.05
C TYR A 302 -5.33 6.14 12.90
N SER A 303 -6.14 5.10 13.17
CA SER A 303 -6.77 4.28 12.12
C SER A 303 -8.10 3.68 12.58
N PRO A 304 -9.16 3.68 11.73
CA PRO A 304 -10.41 3.00 12.03
C PRO A 304 -10.29 1.46 12.03
N PHE A 305 -9.19 0.93 11.46
CA PHE A 305 -8.90 -0.51 11.45
C PHE A 305 -8.09 -0.95 12.67
N ASP A 306 -7.55 -0.03 13.47
CA ASP A 306 -6.69 -0.34 14.61
C ASP A 306 -7.13 0.39 15.87
N LEU A 307 -8.26 -0.06 16.42
CA LEU A 307 -8.75 0.39 17.73
C LEU A 307 -7.80 -0.07 18.84
N LEU A 308 -7.68 0.76 19.86
CA LEU A 308 -6.79 0.56 21.01
C LEU A 308 -7.64 0.38 22.26
N GLU A 309 -7.39 -0.70 22.98
CA GLU A 309 -7.97 -0.93 24.30
C GLU A 309 -6.94 -0.54 25.36
N LEU A 310 -7.31 0.44 26.19
CA LEU A 310 -6.48 0.98 27.25
C LEU A 310 -7.07 0.59 28.61
N PRO A 311 -6.27 0.15 29.59
CA PRO A 311 -6.73 0.07 30.97
C PRO A 311 -7.33 1.40 31.43
N ARG A 312 -8.44 1.35 32.17
CA ARG A 312 -9.15 2.56 32.59
C ARG A 312 -8.24 3.57 33.32
N PRO A 313 -7.38 3.15 34.27
CA PRO A 313 -6.45 4.08 34.93
C PRO A 313 -5.49 4.76 33.96
N LEU A 314 -4.96 4.04 32.97
CA LEU A 314 -4.06 4.62 31.96
C LEU A 314 -4.78 5.64 31.07
N PHE A 315 -6.04 5.38 30.70
CA PHE A 315 -6.83 6.32 29.93
C PHE A 315 -7.12 7.61 30.70
N ASP A 316 -7.51 7.49 31.97
CA ASP A 316 -7.78 8.67 32.82
C ASP A 316 -6.49 9.48 33.08
N LEU A 317 -5.33 8.80 33.20
CA LEU A 317 -4.01 9.42 33.37
C LEU A 317 -3.59 10.30 32.18
N LEU A 318 -4.07 10.01 30.96
CA LEU A 318 -3.61 10.73 29.75
C LEU A 318 -3.74 12.24 29.92
N GLY A 319 -4.84 12.73 30.48
CA GLY A 319 -5.10 14.15 30.67
C GLY A 319 -4.14 14.85 31.65
N GLU A 320 -3.41 14.11 32.48
CA GLU A 320 -2.43 14.63 33.42
C GLU A 320 -1.03 14.79 32.81
N LEU A 321 -0.84 14.29 31.58
CA LEU A 321 0.44 14.31 30.87
C LEU A 321 0.66 15.56 30.01
N GLU A 322 -0.12 16.62 30.20
CA GLU A 322 0.03 17.89 29.50
C GLU A 322 1.42 18.51 29.74
N GLY A 323 2.21 18.66 28.67
CA GLY A 323 3.57 19.21 28.74
C GLY A 323 4.57 18.37 29.55
N ALA A 324 4.25 17.10 29.86
CA ALA A 324 5.07 16.29 30.74
C ALA A 324 6.37 15.85 30.04
N THR A 325 7.51 15.96 30.75
CA THR A 325 8.73 15.27 30.35
C THR A 325 8.58 13.76 30.56
N PRO A 326 9.39 12.91 29.91
CA PRO A 326 9.36 11.47 30.15
C PRO A 326 9.50 11.11 31.63
N GLU A 327 10.38 11.78 32.37
CA GLU A 327 10.59 11.54 33.80
C GLU A 327 9.35 11.91 34.63
N ARG A 328 8.71 13.04 34.30
CA ARG A 328 7.47 13.46 34.99
C ARG A 328 6.32 12.51 34.68
N ALA A 329 6.16 12.09 33.43
CA ALA A 329 5.10 11.18 33.02
C ALA A 329 5.19 9.84 33.75
N LEU A 330 6.40 9.30 33.91
CA LEU A 330 6.64 8.07 34.66
C LEU A 330 6.34 8.24 36.16
N ALA A 331 6.77 9.34 36.77
CA ALA A 331 6.48 9.63 38.17
C ALA A 331 4.97 9.78 38.44
N VAL A 332 4.24 10.48 37.56
CA VAL A 332 2.78 10.64 37.64
C VAL A 332 2.07 9.29 37.50
N ALA A 333 2.54 8.42 36.60
CA ALA A 333 2.00 7.07 36.48
C ALA A 333 2.24 6.22 37.73
N GLU A 334 3.44 6.30 38.32
CA GLU A 334 3.78 5.60 39.56
C GLU A 334 2.91 6.07 40.74
N GLU A 335 2.75 7.39 40.92
CA GLU A 335 1.87 7.99 41.93
C GLU A 335 0.40 7.52 41.76
N ALA A 336 -0.05 7.36 40.53
CA ALA A 336 -1.38 6.87 40.19
C ALA A 336 -1.53 5.33 40.23
N GLY A 337 -0.45 4.59 40.52
CA GLY A 337 -0.43 3.12 40.51
C GLY A 337 -0.65 2.51 39.12
N VAL A 338 -0.26 3.22 38.06
CA VAL A 338 -0.37 2.80 36.66
C VAL A 338 0.98 2.30 36.17
N GLU A 339 1.03 1.07 35.65
CA GLU A 339 2.24 0.55 35.00
C GLU A 339 2.52 1.30 33.70
N LEU A 340 3.55 2.13 33.71
CA LEU A 340 4.04 2.86 32.54
C LEU A 340 5.56 2.88 32.56
N ASP A 341 6.20 2.36 31.51
CA ASP A 341 7.64 2.47 31.28
C ASP A 341 7.94 3.34 30.05
N ARG A 342 9.22 3.63 29.78
CA ARG A 342 9.62 4.46 28.62
C ARG A 342 9.16 3.86 27.28
N ARG A 343 9.06 2.53 27.18
CA ARG A 343 8.63 1.85 25.95
C ARG A 343 7.14 2.00 25.74
N ALA A 344 6.33 1.84 26.78
CA ALA A 344 4.90 2.08 26.78
C ALA A 344 4.62 3.56 26.49
N LEU A 345 5.37 4.49 27.09
CA LEU A 345 5.27 5.92 26.78
C LEU A 345 5.58 6.23 25.31
N ARG A 346 6.64 5.63 24.73
CA ARG A 346 6.92 5.71 23.29
C ARG A 346 5.76 5.15 22.46
N ALA A 347 5.15 4.04 22.90
CA ALA A 347 4.00 3.45 22.22
C ALA A 347 2.78 4.38 22.26
N LEU A 348 2.49 5.06 23.37
CA LEU A 348 1.42 6.06 23.44
C LEU A 348 1.62 7.17 22.39
N VAL A 349 2.86 7.62 22.18
CA VAL A 349 3.21 8.60 21.13
C VAL A 349 3.06 7.99 19.72
N ASP A 350 3.58 6.79 19.50
CA ASP A 350 3.52 6.08 18.21
C ASP A 350 2.08 5.87 17.74
N PHE A 351 1.19 5.50 18.66
CA PHE A 351 -0.20 5.22 18.38
C PHE A 351 -1.09 6.48 18.33
N GLY A 352 -0.51 7.65 18.60
CA GLY A 352 -1.20 8.94 18.54
C GLY A 352 -2.17 9.16 19.70
N LEU A 353 -1.87 8.58 20.87
CA LEU A 353 -2.55 8.90 22.13
C LEU A 353 -1.90 10.10 22.82
N LEU A 354 -0.58 10.25 22.63
CA LEU A 354 0.20 11.43 22.98
C LEU A 354 0.85 12.00 21.72
N ARG A 355 1.18 13.29 21.74
CA ARG A 355 1.98 13.96 20.72
C ARG A 355 3.12 14.76 21.35
N PRO A 356 4.22 15.00 20.63
CA PRO A 356 5.23 15.97 21.08
C PRO A 356 4.60 17.35 21.25
N VAL A 357 5.02 18.09 22.28
CA VAL A 357 4.71 19.52 22.39
C VAL A 357 5.46 20.24 21.26
N GLU A 358 4.75 20.98 20.42
CA GLU A 358 5.38 21.86 19.42
C GLU A 358 5.85 23.14 20.13
N GLY A 359 7.14 23.47 19.97
CA GLY A 359 7.76 24.64 20.58
C GLY A 359 7.39 25.97 19.93
#